data_AF-S0L4D9-F1
#
_entry.id   AF-S0L4D9-F1
#
_cell.length_a   1.000
_cell.length_b   1.000
_cell.length_c   1.000
_cell.angle_alpha   90.00
_cell.angle_beta   90.00
_cell.angle_gamma   90.00
#
_symmetry.space_group_name_H-M   'P 1'
#
loop_
_entity.id
_entity.type
_entity.pdbx_description
1 polymer ?
#
loop_
_entity_poly.entity_id
_entity_poly.type
_entity_poly.pdbx_seq_one_letter_code
_entity_poly.pdbx_strand_id
1 'polypeptide(L)' 'MGTSLSILAGIICLALGSYQAWATHKLFHFVKTKGGKSTSPFFLMTIWSTWIITAALFVAGFYLIFVLSATF' A
#
# COMPACT_ATOMS: atom_id res chain seq x y z
N MET A 1 17.39 22.68 -4.24
CA MET A 1 16.41 22.68 -3.12
C MET A 1 15.23 21.72 -3.36
N GLY A 2 15.37 20.63 -4.15
CA GLY A 2 14.24 19.73 -4.50
C GLY A 2 14.30 18.32 -3.91
N THR A 3 15.46 17.87 -3.43
CA THR A 3 15.70 16.48 -3.00
C THR A 3 15.00 16.11 -1.69
N SER A 4 14.90 17.04 -0.74
CA SER A 4 14.22 16.81 0.55
C SER A 4 12.72 16.56 0.40
N LEU A 5 12.06 17.22 -0.56
CA LEU A 5 10.63 17.04 -0.82
C LEU A 5 10.33 15.66 -1.42
N SER A 6 11.17 15.19 -2.34
CA SER A 6 11.05 13.86 -2.96
C SER A 6 11.23 12.73 -1.96
N ILE A 7 12.19 12.86 -1.04
CA ILE A 7 12.41 11.89 0.04
C ILE A 7 11.20 11.86 0.98
N LEU A 8 10.66 13.03 1.35
CA LEU A 8 9.47 13.12 2.22
C LEU A 8 8.23 12.47 1.56
N ALA A 9 8.01 12.75 0.27
CA ALA A 9 6.92 12.17 -0.51
C ALA A 9 7.04 10.64 -0.63
N GLY A 10 8.26 10.12 -0.80
CA GLY A 10 8.53 8.68 -0.83
C GLY A 10 8.24 8.00 0.51
N ILE A 11 8.66 8.60 1.63
CA ILE A 11 8.37 8.09 2.97
C ILE A 11 6.86 8.06 3.24
N ILE A 12 6.13 9.09 2.83
CA ILE A 12 4.66 9.14 2.97
C ILE A 12 4.00 8.04 2.13
N CYS A 13 4.45 7.80 0.90
CA CYS A 13 3.94 6.70 0.07
C CYS A 13 4.16 5.33 0.71
N LEU A 14 5.35 5.09 1.30
CA LEU A 14 5.64 3.85 2.01
C LEU A 14 4.78 3.68 3.27
N ALA A 15 4.55 4.76 4.01
CA ALA A 15 3.68 4.76 5.18
C ALA A 15 2.22 4.47 4.80
N LEU A 16 1.71 5.09 3.73
CA LEU A 16 0.36 4.84 3.21
C LEU A 16 0.20 3.40 2.70
N GLY A 17 1.19 2.88 1.95
CA GLY A 17 1.19 1.48 1.50
C GLY A 17 1.15 0.49 2.67
N SER A 18 1.94 0.76 3.72
CA SER A 18 1.97 -0.05 4.95
C SER A 18 0.63 0.01 5.71
N TYR A 19 0.03 1.20 5.80
CA TYR A 19 -1.29 1.38 6.41
C TYR A 19 -2.38 0.62 5.64
N GLN A 20 -2.33 0.66 4.31
CA GLN A 20 -3.29 -0.04 3.46
C GLN A 20 -3.17 -1.56 3.61
N ALA A 21 -1.94 -2.08 3.69
CA ALA A 21 -1.69 -3.49 3.98
C ALA A 21 -2.23 -3.92 5.37
N TRP A 22 -2.00 -3.09 6.40
CA TRP A 22 -2.52 -3.36 7.75
C TRP A 22 -4.06 -3.31 7.82
N ALA A 23 -4.67 -2.33 7.16
CA ALA A 23 -6.13 -2.22 7.09
C ALA A 23 -6.75 -3.44 6.41
N THR A 24 -6.18 -3.91 5.30
CA THR A 24 -6.61 -5.13 4.61
C THR A 24 -6.41 -6.38 5.45
N HIS A 25 -5.29 -6.51 6.16
CA HIS A 25 -5.06 -7.65 7.06
C HIS A 25 -6.06 -7.66 8.23
N LYS A 26 -6.35 -6.50 8.83
CA LYS A 26 -7.34 -6.36 9.91
C LYS A 26 -8.76 -6.71 9.41
N LEU A 27 -9.13 -6.23 8.22
CA LEU A 27 -10.38 -6.58 7.55
C LEU A 27 -10.47 -8.08 7.28
N PHE A 28 -9.40 -8.69 6.78
CA PHE A 28 -9.35 -10.13 6.53
C PHE A 28 -9.47 -10.95 7.82
N HIS A 29 -8.75 -10.57 8.88
CA HIS A 29 -8.84 -11.24 10.17
C HIS A 29 -10.26 -11.10 10.77
N PHE A 30 -10.87 -9.91 10.68
CA PHE A 30 -12.23 -9.67 11.16
C PHE A 30 -13.27 -10.50 10.39
N VAL A 31 -13.15 -10.56 9.07
CA VAL A 31 -14.01 -11.41 8.22
C VAL A 31 -13.75 -12.89 8.46
N LYS A 32 -12.52 -13.32 8.72
CA LYS A 32 -12.21 -14.73 9.02
C LYS A 32 -12.74 -15.16 10.39
N THR A 33 -12.79 -14.26 11.37
CA THR A 33 -13.26 -14.55 12.74
C THR A 33 -14.76 -14.31 12.94
N LYS A 34 -15.40 -13.40 12.19
CA LYS A 34 -16.83 -13.07 12.30
C LYS A 34 -17.66 -13.29 11.02
N GLY A 35 -17.04 -13.70 9.92
CA GLY A 35 -17.70 -13.89 8.64
C GLY A 35 -18.42 -15.23 8.57
N GLY A 36 -19.73 -15.20 8.77
CA GLY A 36 -20.63 -16.26 8.30
C GLY A 36 -20.77 -16.26 6.77
N LYS A 37 -21.71 -17.06 6.25
CA LYS A 37 -22.06 -17.30 4.81
C LYS A 37 -22.26 -16.06 3.91
N SER A 38 -22.15 -14.84 4.43
CA SER A 38 -22.31 -13.55 3.72
C SER A 38 -20.99 -12.83 3.43
N THR A 39 -19.85 -13.50 3.56
CA THR A 39 -18.58 -12.90 3.12
C THR A 39 -18.58 -12.82 1.59
N SER A 40 -18.66 -11.59 1.07
CA SER A 40 -18.75 -11.32 -0.37
C SER A 40 -17.62 -12.01 -1.15
N PRO A 41 -17.90 -12.68 -2.29
CA PRO A 41 -16.87 -13.27 -3.15
C PRO A 41 -15.89 -12.21 -3.69
N PHE A 42 -16.27 -10.93 -3.67
CA PHE A 42 -15.41 -9.81 -4.01
C PHE A 42 -14.30 -9.55 -2.98
N PHE A 43 -14.36 -10.14 -1.78
CA PHE A 43 -13.37 -9.88 -0.72
C PHE A 43 -11.96 -10.35 -1.11
N LEU A 44 -11.87 -11.48 -1.79
CA LEU A 44 -10.60 -12.03 -2.31
C LEU A 44 -10.04 -11.14 -3.43
N MET A 45 -10.91 -10.61 -4.30
CA MET A 45 -10.54 -9.61 -5.31
C MET A 45 -10.08 -8.30 -4.67
N THR A 46 -10.72 -7.84 -3.59
CA THR A 46 -10.31 -6.64 -2.87
C THR A 46 -8.91 -6.80 -2.27
N ILE A 47 -8.60 -7.93 -1.65
CA ILE A 47 -7.26 -8.20 -1.09
C ILE A 47 -6.21 -8.23 -2.21
N TRP A 48 -6.54 -8.88 -3.32
CA TRP A 48 -5.64 -8.96 -4.48
C TRP A 48 -5.38 -7.58 -5.10
N SER A 49 -6.42 -6.78 -5.28
CA SER A 49 -6.30 -5.38 -5.71
C SER A 49 -5.52 -4.53 -4.72
N THR A 50 -5.68 -4.75 -3.40
CA THR A 50 -4.90 -4.00 -2.40
C THR A 50 -3.42 -4.35 -2.49
N TRP A 51 -3.09 -5.62 -2.72
CA TRP A 51 -1.71 -6.07 -2.93
C TRP A 51 -1.06 -5.40 -4.15
N ILE A 52 -1.79 -5.28 -5.25
CA ILE A 52 -1.32 -4.59 -6.47
C ILE A 52 -1.09 -3.11 -6.18
N ILE A 53 -2.01 -2.45 -5.46
CA ILE A 53 -1.88 -1.04 -5.09
C ILE A 53 -0.67 -0.85 -4.16
N THR A 54 -0.50 -1.69 -3.13
CA THR A 54 0.67 -1.64 -2.25
C THR A 54 1.97 -1.83 -3.03
N ALA A 55 2.03 -2.79 -3.95
CA ALA A 55 3.20 -2.98 -4.81
C ALA A 55 3.48 -1.75 -5.68
N ALA A 56 2.46 -1.16 -6.31
CA ALA A 56 2.59 0.05 -7.11
C ALA A 56 3.08 1.25 -6.28
N LEU A 57 2.58 1.43 -5.05
CA LEU A 57 3.05 2.47 -4.12
C LEU A 57 4.50 2.24 -3.70
N PHE A 58 4.91 0.99 -3.46
CA PHE A 58 6.30 0.66 -3.14
C PHE A 58 7.24 0.96 -4.30
N VAL A 59 6.86 0.57 -5.53
CA VAL A 59 7.66 0.86 -6.73
C VAL A 59 7.75 2.37 -6.98
N ALA A 60 6.62 3.09 -6.87
CA ALA A 60 6.60 4.55 -7.03
C ALA A 60 7.46 5.24 -5.97
N GLY A 61 7.37 4.82 -4.70
CA GLY A 61 8.21 5.34 -3.61
C GLY A 61 9.70 5.06 -3.84
N PHE A 62 10.05 3.85 -4.29
CA PHE A 62 11.43 3.52 -4.65
C PHE A 62 11.94 4.37 -5.80
N TYR A 63 11.13 4.56 -6.84
CA TYR A 63 11.51 5.35 -8.00
C TYR A 63 11.73 6.83 -7.64
N LEU A 64 10.85 7.40 -6.81
CA LEU A 64 10.99 8.76 -6.29
C LEU A 64 12.23 8.92 -5.40
N ILE A 65 12.55 7.93 -4.57
CA ILE A 65 13.68 8.02 -3.65
C ILE A 65 15.01 7.72 -4.36
N PHE A 66 15.10 6.72 -5.22
CA PHE A 66 16.37 6.30 -5.81
C PHE A 66 16.66 6.94 -7.16
N VAL A 67 15.66 7.07 -8.04
CA VAL A 67 15.88 7.56 -9.40
C VAL A 67 15.78 9.08 -9.44
N LEU A 68 14.74 9.65 -8.83
CA LEU A 68 14.55 11.10 -8.86
C LEU A 68 15.57 11.83 -7.99
N SER A 69 15.93 11.30 -6.81
CA SER A 69 16.95 11.96 -5.97
C SER A 69 18.38 11.85 -6.52
N ALA A 70 18.68 10.83 -7.34
CA ALA A 70 20.01 10.65 -7.93
C ALA A 70 20.23 11.50 -9.19
N THR A 71 19.15 12.07 -9.76
CA THR A 71 19.19 12.84 -11.02
C THR A 71 19.22 14.36 -10.80
N PHE A 72 18.98 14.84 -9.58
CA PHE A 72 18.96 16.27 -9.19
C PHE A 72 20.02 16.59 -8.14
#